data_AF-A0A9D8QFH0-F1
#
_entry.id   AF-A0A9D8QFH0-F1
#
_cell.length_a   1.000
_cell.length_b   1.000
_cell.length_c   1.000
_cell.angle_alpha   90.00
_cell.angle_beta   90.00
_cell.angle_gamma   90.00
#
_symmetry.space_group_name_H-M   'P 1'
#
loop_
_entity.id
_entity.type
_entity.pdbx_description
1 polymer ?
#
loop_
_entity_poly.entity_id
_entity_poly.type
_entity_poly.pdbx_seq_one_letter_code
_entity_poly.pdbx_strand_id
1 'polypeptide(L)'
;MTQSSFDVFTLWKEIYNKTESVWQETIQETLEKKSFAESLGQIQSQYVQYQELVNKMTESYLKQANIPTRDEIANVASLIINVDSKIDQLEDEYDLQREKIQKEIDSLKKSVSSLEKKLDKVIDLLTKTLELAEESKASVAATANKTVSK
;
A
#
# COMPACT_ATOMS: atom_id res chain seq x y z
N MET A 1 43.70 38.19 72.62
CA MET A 1 44.03 38.30 71.19
C MET A 1 43.25 37.23 70.42
N THR A 2 41.95 37.43 70.17
CA THR A 2 41.13 36.53 69.32
C THR A 2 39.88 37.28 68.85
N GLN A 3 40.01 38.20 67.90
CA GLN A 3 38.84 38.92 67.34
C GLN A 3 39.09 39.35 65.88
N SER A 4 39.48 38.40 65.03
CA SER A 4 39.55 38.61 63.56
C SER A 4 38.92 37.47 62.75
N SER A 5 38.46 36.39 63.39
CA SER A 5 37.81 35.27 62.70
C SER A 5 36.30 35.50 62.45
N PHE A 6 35.67 36.42 63.18
CA PHE A 6 34.23 36.69 63.06
C PHE A 6 33.89 37.67 61.92
N ASP A 7 34.87 38.40 61.39
CA ASP A 7 34.62 39.47 60.41
C ASP A 7 34.64 38.94 58.96
N VAL A 8 35.56 38.04 58.64
CA VAL A 8 35.74 37.49 57.26
C VAL A 8 34.54 36.65 56.81
N PHE A 9 33.97 35.84 57.72
CA PHE A 9 32.78 35.05 57.41
C PHE A 9 31.54 35.93 57.24
N THR A 10 31.45 37.00 58.01
CA THR A 10 30.33 37.96 57.93
C THR A 10 30.41 38.76 56.63
N LEU A 11 31.61 39.20 56.24
CA LEU A 11 31.88 39.85 54.96
C LEU A 11 31.57 38.93 53.76
N TRP A 12 31.99 37.65 53.81
CA TRP A 12 31.67 36.68 52.76
C TRP A 12 30.16 36.44 52.66
N LYS A 13 29.48 36.33 53.81
CA LYS A 13 28.02 36.17 53.85
C LYS A 13 27.30 37.39 53.31
N GLU A 14 27.78 38.59 53.58
CA GLU A 14 27.22 39.83 53.03
C GLU A 14 27.44 39.94 51.51
N ILE A 15 28.63 39.57 51.03
CA ILE A 15 28.92 39.51 49.59
C ILE A 15 28.06 38.45 48.90
N TYR A 16 27.91 37.26 49.50
CA TYR A 16 27.05 36.19 48.99
C TYR A 16 25.59 36.65 48.94
N ASN A 17 25.05 37.19 50.02
CA ASN A 17 23.67 37.66 50.07
C ASN A 17 23.41 38.80 49.07
N LYS A 18 24.37 39.72 48.90
CA LYS A 18 24.26 40.81 47.93
C LYS A 18 24.33 40.28 46.49
N THR A 19 25.22 39.32 46.25
CA THR A 19 25.36 38.66 44.95
C THR A 19 24.08 37.87 44.65
N GLU A 20 23.58 37.07 45.58
CA GLU A 20 22.33 36.31 45.49
C GLU A 20 21.15 37.23 45.21
N SER A 21 21.01 38.36 45.91
CA SER A 21 19.94 39.33 45.64
C SER A 21 20.02 39.92 44.23
N VAL A 22 21.21 40.28 43.77
CA VAL A 22 21.42 40.83 42.42
C VAL A 22 21.17 39.77 41.34
N TRP A 23 21.61 38.53 41.57
CA TRP A 23 21.34 37.41 40.67
C TRP A 23 19.86 37.06 40.67
N GLN A 24 19.20 37.07 41.83
CA GLN A 24 17.77 36.79 41.94
C GLN A 24 16.95 37.83 41.17
N GLU A 25 17.24 39.12 41.33
CA GLU A 25 16.58 40.20 40.60
C GLU A 25 16.85 40.12 39.09
N THR A 26 18.12 39.90 38.70
CA THR A 26 18.51 39.78 37.29
C THR A 26 17.90 38.54 36.62
N ILE A 27 17.88 37.41 37.32
CA ILE A 27 17.29 36.15 36.82
C ILE A 27 15.77 36.32 36.72
N GLN A 28 15.13 36.92 37.72
CA GLN A 28 13.70 37.17 37.69
C GLN A 28 13.33 38.10 36.53
N GLU A 29 14.04 39.22 36.37
CA GLU A 29 13.81 40.15 35.25
C GLU A 29 14.11 39.50 33.88
N THR A 30 15.11 38.62 33.81
CA THR A 30 15.47 37.90 32.57
C THR A 30 14.45 36.82 32.23
N LEU A 31 13.95 36.07 33.22
CA LEU A 31 12.92 35.05 33.03
C LEU A 31 11.54 35.65 32.70
N GLU A 32 11.24 36.82 33.26
CA GLU A 32 10.01 37.57 32.95
C GLU A 32 10.03 38.17 31.54
N LYS A 33 11.23 38.40 30.98
CA LYS A 33 11.39 38.90 29.60
C LYS A 33 11.17 37.78 28.58
N LYS A 34 10.19 37.97 27.71
CA LYS A 34 9.92 37.09 26.54
C LYS A 34 11.15 36.86 25.65
N SER A 35 12.09 37.80 25.60
CA SER A 35 13.33 37.68 24.83
C SER A 35 14.24 36.54 25.31
N PHE A 36 14.17 36.13 26.59
CA PHE A 36 14.92 34.98 27.08
C PHE A 36 14.37 33.67 26.49
N ALA A 37 13.05 33.49 26.50
CA ALA A 37 12.41 32.34 25.88
C ALA A 37 12.65 32.29 24.36
N GLU A 38 12.60 33.43 23.68
CA GLU A 38 12.96 33.54 22.25
C GLU A 38 14.43 33.18 22.00
N SER A 39 15.36 33.66 22.84
CA SER A 39 16.78 33.34 22.73
C SER A 39 17.08 31.85 22.97
N LEU A 40 16.39 31.21 23.92
CA LEU A 40 16.49 29.78 24.15
C LEU A 40 15.94 28.99 22.97
N GLY A 41 14.81 29.42 22.39
CA GLY A 41 14.26 28.83 21.16
C GLY A 41 15.22 28.97 19.98
N GLN A 42 15.90 30.11 19.85
CA GLN A 42 16.91 30.33 18.81
C GLN A 42 18.14 29.43 19.01
N ILE A 43 18.66 29.30 20.24
CA ILE A 43 19.79 28.42 20.56
C ILE A 43 19.43 26.96 20.30
N GLN A 44 18.22 26.55 20.70
CA GLN A 44 17.72 25.20 20.45
C GLN A 44 17.61 24.92 18.96
N SER A 45 17.04 25.85 18.19
CA SER A 45 16.95 25.74 16.72
C SER A 45 18.34 25.64 16.09
N GLN A 46 19.31 26.43 16.55
CA GLN A 46 20.69 26.39 16.08
C GLN A 46 21.35 25.02 16.36
N TYR A 47 21.09 24.44 17.53
CA TYR A 47 21.59 23.12 17.89
C TYR A 47 21.04 22.02 16.97
N VAL A 48 19.74 22.02 16.71
CA VAL A 48 19.10 21.06 15.80
C VAL A 48 19.65 21.21 14.38
N GLN A 49 19.80 22.44 13.88
CA GLN A 49 20.38 22.71 12.56
C GLN A 49 21.84 22.22 12.46
N TYR A 50 22.63 22.39 13.53
CA TYR A 50 23.99 21.87 13.59
C TYR A 50 24.01 20.34 13.54
N GLN A 51 23.13 19.68 14.29
CA GLN A 51 22.99 18.23 14.27
C GLN A 51 22.59 17.72 12.88
N GLU A 52 21.66 18.39 12.20
CA GLU A 52 21.30 18.08 10.81
C GLU A 52 22.47 18.26 9.85
N LEU A 53 23.26 19.32 10.00
CA LEU A 53 24.44 19.56 9.17
C LEU A 53 25.48 18.45 9.35
N VAL A 54 25.78 18.06 10.59
CA VAL A 54 26.72 16.97 10.89
C VAL A 54 26.22 15.65 10.30
N ASN A 55 24.92 15.35 10.41
CA ASN A 55 24.32 14.17 9.80
C ASN A 55 24.47 14.20 8.27
N LYS A 56 24.14 15.32 7.61
CA LYS A 56 24.28 15.47 6.15
C LYS A 56 25.73 15.33 5.68
N MET A 57 26.69 15.87 6.42
CA MET A 57 28.11 15.73 6.11
C MET A 57 28.57 14.29 6.27
N THR A 58 28.12 13.61 7.33
CA THR A 58 28.40 12.19 7.58
C THR A 58 27.81 11.31 6.48
N GLU A 59 26.56 11.56 6.08
CA GLU A 59 25.90 10.87 4.96
C GLU A 59 26.63 11.09 3.65
N SER A 60 27.01 12.33 3.32
CA SER A 60 27.76 12.65 2.11
C SER A 60 29.11 11.92 2.06
N TYR A 61 29.81 11.85 3.19
CA TYR A 61 31.05 11.09 3.33
C TYR A 61 30.84 9.58 3.14
N LEU A 62 29.80 9.02 3.75
CA LEU A 62 29.45 7.59 3.59
C LEU A 62 29.05 7.25 2.16
N LYS A 63 28.32 8.14 1.48
CA LYS A 63 28.00 8.02 0.05
C LYS A 63 29.26 8.00 -0.81
N GLN A 64 30.25 8.82 -0.49
CA GLN A 64 31.53 8.84 -1.20
C GLN A 64 32.35 7.55 -0.99
N ALA A 65 32.13 6.86 0.13
CA ALA A 65 32.68 5.53 0.42
C ALA A 65 31.82 4.37 -0.13
N ASN A 66 30.77 4.65 -0.93
CA ASN A 66 29.76 3.67 -1.40
C ASN A 66 29.06 2.90 -0.27
N ILE A 67 29.01 3.45 0.94
CA ILE A 67 28.27 2.86 2.06
C ILE A 67 26.87 3.52 2.08
N PRO A 68 25.81 2.75 1.81
CA PRO A 68 24.44 3.31 1.80
C PRO A 68 24.08 3.86 3.17
N THR A 69 23.35 4.97 3.19
CA THR A 69 22.91 5.57 4.45
C THR A 69 21.76 4.76 5.06
N ARG A 70 21.56 4.86 6.38
CA ARG A 70 20.48 4.14 7.07
C ARG A 70 19.10 4.47 6.47
N ASP A 71 18.90 5.72 6.08
CA ASP A 71 17.63 6.20 5.52
C ASP A 71 17.40 5.66 4.09
N GLU A 72 18.46 5.49 3.29
CA GLU A 72 18.36 4.83 1.98
C GLU A 72 17.96 3.36 2.11
N ILE A 73 18.54 2.65 3.10
CA ILE A 73 18.16 1.26 3.41
C ILE A 73 16.70 1.18 3.85
N ALA A 74 16.24 2.12 4.71
CA ALA A 74 14.86 2.16 5.17
C ALA A 74 13.88 2.41 4.01
N ASN A 75 14.20 3.34 3.11
CA ASN A 75 13.38 3.63 1.92
C ASN A 75 13.28 2.42 0.99
N VAL A 76 14.39 1.73 0.72
CA VAL A 76 14.40 0.51 -0.10
C VAL A 76 13.58 -0.60 0.59
N ALA A 77 13.73 -0.78 1.90
CA ALA A 77 12.93 -1.74 2.65
C ALA A 77 11.42 -1.45 2.56
N SER A 78 11.02 -0.18 2.70
CA SER A 78 9.62 0.23 2.54
C SER A 78 9.08 0.01 1.12
N LEU A 79 9.92 0.21 0.09
CA LEU A 79 9.55 -0.10 -1.30
C LEU A 79 9.38 -1.60 -1.50
N ILE A 80 10.27 -2.43 -0.97
CA ILE A 80 10.17 -3.89 -1.04
C ILE A 80 8.88 -4.38 -0.38
N ILE A 81 8.56 -3.90 0.82
CA ILE A 81 7.32 -4.27 1.53
C ILE A 81 6.08 -3.88 0.71
N ASN A 82 6.09 -2.70 0.07
CA ASN A 82 4.98 -2.29 -0.80
C ASN A 82 4.85 -3.18 -2.04
N VAL A 83 5.97 -3.61 -2.62
CA VAL A 83 5.96 -4.52 -3.77
C VAL A 83 5.44 -5.89 -3.35
N ASP A 84 5.91 -6.41 -2.22
CA ASP A 84 5.46 -7.69 -1.64
C ASP A 84 3.94 -7.68 -1.43
N SER A 85 3.43 -6.65 -0.75
CA SER A 85 1.99 -6.49 -0.55
C SER A 85 1.20 -6.35 -1.86
N LYS A 86 1.76 -5.72 -2.90
CA LYS A 86 1.11 -5.63 -4.22
C LYS A 86 1.14 -6.95 -4.97
N ILE A 87 2.18 -7.76 -4.78
CA ILE A 87 2.27 -9.10 -5.35
C ILE A 87 1.21 -10.00 -4.70
N ASP A 88 1.09 -9.99 -3.37
CA ASP A 88 0.04 -10.73 -2.65
C ASP A 88 -1.37 -10.38 -3.17
N GLN A 89 -1.65 -9.07 -3.34
CA GLN A 89 -2.93 -8.62 -3.90
C GLN A 89 -3.15 -9.11 -5.33
N LEU A 90 -2.12 -9.11 -6.16
CA LEU A 90 -2.22 -9.62 -7.53
C LEU A 90 -2.42 -11.14 -7.56
N GLU A 91 -1.79 -11.88 -6.66
CA GLU A 91 -1.99 -13.33 -6.53
C GLU A 91 -3.43 -13.65 -6.14
N ASP A 92 -3.97 -12.96 -5.13
CA ASP A 92 -5.37 -13.10 -4.72
C ASP A 92 -6.35 -12.77 -5.87
N GLU A 93 -6.14 -11.65 -6.57
CA GLU A 93 -6.97 -11.28 -7.72
C GLU A 93 -6.86 -12.28 -8.87
N TYR A 94 -5.67 -12.81 -9.12
CA TYR A 94 -5.43 -13.80 -10.15
C TYR A 94 -6.17 -15.11 -9.85
N ASP A 95 -6.11 -15.58 -8.62
CA ASP A 95 -6.82 -16.79 -8.20
C ASP A 95 -8.34 -16.65 -8.31
N LEU A 96 -8.88 -15.49 -7.90
CA LEU A 96 -10.31 -15.18 -8.06
C LEU A 96 -10.73 -15.13 -9.54
N GLN A 97 -9.93 -14.50 -10.41
CA GLN A 97 -10.19 -14.47 -11.84
C GLN A 97 -10.11 -15.86 -12.46
N ARG A 98 -9.12 -16.66 -12.06
CA ARG A 98 -8.97 -18.04 -12.53
C ARG A 98 -10.18 -18.90 -12.15
N GLU A 99 -10.68 -18.78 -10.93
CA GLU A 99 -11.89 -19.48 -10.50
C GLU A 99 -13.11 -19.04 -11.31
N LYS A 100 -13.27 -17.73 -11.54
CA LYS A 100 -14.37 -17.20 -12.35
C LYS A 100 -14.32 -17.70 -13.79
N ILE A 101 -13.16 -17.65 -14.42
CA ILE A 101 -12.94 -18.16 -15.79
C ILE A 101 -13.27 -19.65 -15.85
N GLN A 102 -12.84 -20.44 -14.87
CA GLN A 102 -13.14 -21.88 -14.84
C GLN A 102 -14.65 -22.14 -14.75
N LYS A 103 -15.38 -21.39 -13.91
CA LYS A 103 -16.85 -21.48 -13.82
C LYS A 103 -17.53 -21.09 -15.13
N GLU A 104 -17.06 -20.03 -15.78
CA GLU A 104 -17.57 -19.59 -17.08
C GLU A 104 -17.33 -20.66 -18.16
N ILE A 105 -16.12 -21.24 -18.23
CA ILE A 105 -15.80 -22.35 -19.13
C ILE A 105 -16.70 -23.56 -18.89
N ASP A 106 -16.93 -23.95 -17.63
CA ASP A 106 -17.80 -25.07 -17.30
C ASP A 106 -19.27 -24.80 -17.70
N SER A 107 -19.74 -23.57 -17.54
CA SER A 107 -21.08 -23.15 -17.97
C SER A 107 -21.21 -23.13 -19.50
N LEU A 108 -20.16 -22.70 -20.20
CA LEU A 108 -20.09 -22.69 -21.65
C LEU A 108 -20.08 -24.11 -22.19
N LYS A 109 -19.28 -25.01 -21.60
CA LYS A 109 -19.23 -26.43 -21.94
C LYS A 109 -20.60 -27.11 -21.80
N LYS A 110 -21.33 -26.82 -20.72
CA LYS A 110 -22.72 -27.30 -20.54
C LYS A 110 -23.66 -26.77 -21.62
N SER A 111 -23.55 -25.48 -21.95
CA SER A 111 -24.37 -24.85 -22.97
C SER A 111 -24.12 -25.44 -24.35
N VAL A 112 -22.85 -25.62 -24.73
CA VAL A 112 -22.44 -26.26 -25.99
C VAL A 112 -22.95 -27.70 -26.06
N SER A 113 -22.77 -28.51 -25.02
CA SER A 113 -23.29 -29.88 -24.99
C SER A 113 -24.81 -29.94 -25.12
N SER A 114 -25.53 -28.97 -24.54
CA SER A 114 -26.98 -28.89 -24.70
C SER A 114 -27.38 -28.53 -26.14
N LEU A 115 -26.56 -27.72 -26.81
CA LEU A 115 -26.77 -27.29 -28.19
C LEU A 115 -26.51 -28.43 -29.17
N GLU A 116 -25.44 -29.21 -28.95
CA GLU A 116 -25.14 -30.44 -29.69
C GLU A 116 -26.35 -31.39 -29.65
N LYS A 117 -26.89 -31.68 -28.46
CA LYS A 117 -28.08 -32.55 -28.32
C LYS A 117 -29.31 -32.01 -29.03
N LYS A 118 -29.49 -30.68 -29.10
CA LYS A 118 -30.61 -30.06 -29.83
C LYS A 118 -30.39 -30.18 -31.34
N LEU A 119 -29.17 -29.98 -31.82
CA LEU A 119 -28.79 -30.17 -33.22
C LEU A 119 -29.01 -31.61 -33.66
N ASP A 120 -28.59 -32.60 -32.87
CA ASP A 120 -28.82 -34.02 -33.16
C ASP A 120 -30.31 -34.33 -33.32
N LYS A 121 -31.17 -33.78 -32.44
CA LYS A 121 -32.62 -33.92 -32.56
C LYS A 121 -33.19 -33.27 -33.81
N VAL A 122 -32.68 -32.09 -34.19
CA VAL A 122 -33.11 -31.41 -35.42
C VAL A 122 -32.71 -32.24 -36.64
N ILE A 123 -31.50 -32.79 -36.66
CA ILE A 123 -31.02 -33.68 -37.74
C ILE A 123 -31.88 -34.94 -37.82
N ASP A 124 -32.19 -35.57 -36.68
CA ASP A 124 -33.05 -36.76 -36.62
C ASP A 124 -34.47 -36.47 -37.15
N LEU A 125 -35.08 -35.36 -36.70
CA LEU A 125 -36.39 -34.93 -37.19
C LEU A 125 -36.37 -34.63 -38.69
N LEU A 126 -35.34 -33.93 -39.19
CA LEU A 126 -35.21 -33.63 -40.62
C LEU A 126 -35.05 -34.92 -41.43
N THR A 127 -34.22 -35.86 -40.98
CA THR A 127 -34.02 -37.16 -41.63
C THR A 127 -35.32 -37.94 -41.69
N LYS A 128 -36.06 -38.00 -40.58
CA LYS A 128 -37.38 -38.64 -40.52
C LYS A 128 -38.40 -37.98 -41.44
N THR A 129 -38.40 -36.63 -41.54
CA THR A 129 -39.29 -35.93 -42.48
C THR A 129 -38.90 -36.19 -43.94
N LEU A 130 -37.62 -36.37 -44.25
CA LEU A 130 -37.15 -36.74 -45.58
C LEU A 130 -37.57 -38.17 -45.95
N GLU A 131 -37.41 -39.13 -45.04
CA GLU A 131 -37.86 -40.52 -45.22
C GLU A 131 -39.39 -40.58 -45.46
N LEU A 132 -40.18 -39.88 -44.64
CA LEU A 132 -41.63 -39.79 -44.82
C LEU A 132 -42.03 -39.11 -46.14
N ALA A 133 -41.25 -38.12 -46.58
CA ALA A 133 -41.47 -37.47 -47.87
C ALA A 133 -41.17 -38.43 -49.05
N GLU A 134 -40.15 -39.27 -48.95
CA GLU A 134 -39.85 -40.32 -49.95
C GLU A 134 -40.91 -41.43 -49.96
N GLU A 135 -41.37 -41.89 -48.80
CA GLU A 135 -42.46 -42.88 -48.69
C GLU A 135 -43.79 -42.34 -49.25
N SER A 136 -44.11 -41.05 -49.02
CA SER A 136 -45.30 -40.43 -49.60
C SER A 136 -45.22 -40.30 -51.13
N LYS A 137 -44.03 -40.04 -51.69
CA LYS A 137 -43.82 -40.02 -53.15
C LYS A 137 -43.96 -41.42 -53.78
N ALA A 138 -43.50 -42.47 -53.09
CA ALA A 138 -43.68 -43.85 -53.53
C ALA A 138 -45.15 -44.31 -53.49
N SER A 139 -45.92 -43.89 -52.48
CA SER A 139 -47.36 -44.13 -52.35
C SER A 139 -48.20 -43.43 -53.44
N VAL A 140 -47.85 -42.19 -53.80
CA VAL A 140 -48.52 -41.44 -54.88
C VAL A 140 -48.21 -42.04 -56.26
N ALA A 141 -46.98 -42.52 -56.49
CA ALA A 141 -46.62 -43.24 -57.72
C ALA A 141 -47.31 -44.60 -57.85
N ALA A 142 -47.49 -45.34 -56.75
CA ALA A 142 -48.23 -46.60 -56.73
C ALA A 142 -49.74 -46.41 -56.97
N THR A 143 -50.30 -45.27 -56.54
CA THR A 143 -51.72 -44.95 -56.74
C THR A 143 -52.01 -44.45 -58.17
N ALA A 144 -51.08 -43.71 -58.79
CA ALA A 144 -51.21 -43.27 -60.18
C ALA A 144 -51.17 -44.42 -61.20
N ASN A 145 -50.50 -45.53 -60.89
CA ASN A 145 -50.42 -46.69 -61.80
C ASN A 145 -51.65 -47.63 -61.71
N LYS A 146 -52.54 -47.41 -60.73
CA LYS A 146 -53.75 -48.23 -60.53
C LYS A 146 -55.00 -47.63 -61.19
N THR A 147 -54.93 -46.40 -61.69
CA THR A 147 -56.05 -45.72 -62.38
C THR A 147 -55.96 -45.75 -63.92
N VAL A 148 -54.89 -46.30 -64.51
CA VAL A 148 -54.72 -46.38 -65.98
C VAL A 148 -54.98 -47.79 -66.54
N SER A 149 -55.09 -48.83 -65.72
CA SER A 149 -55.58 -50.16 -66.16
C SER A 149 -57.06 -50.35 -65.80
N LYS A 150 -57.92 -49.73 -66.61
CA LYS A 150 -59.28 -50.20 -66.85
C LYS A 150 -59.35 -50.71 -68.28
#